data_AF-A0A450TRN5-F1
#
_entry.id   AF-A0A450TRN5-F1
#
_cell.length_a   1.000
_cell.length_b   1.000
_cell.length_c   1.000
_cell.angle_alpha   90.00
_cell.angle_beta   90.00
_cell.angle_gamma   90.00
#
_symmetry.space_group_name_H-M   'P 1'
#
loop_
_entity.id
_entity.type
_entity.pdbx_description
1 polymer ?
#
loop_
_entity_poly.entity_id
_entity_poly.type
_entity_poly.pdbx_seq_one_letter_code
_entity_poly.pdbx_strand_id
1 'polypeptide(L)' 'MRENFDSYLRESRGSPVFVVEDGQPVAVLLPVSEKDDMERISLAYNPRFRELIDDSDKRIEKTGGIGHNDFWESV' A
#
# COMPACT_ATOMS: atom_id res chain seq x y z
N MET A 1 -24.22 -6.28 12.41
CA MET A 1 -22.83 -6.02 11.95
C MET A 1 -21.77 -6.53 12.93
N ARG A 2 -21.93 -6.40 14.26
CA ARG A 2 -20.96 -6.98 15.23
C ARG A 2 -20.88 -8.51 15.24
N GLU A 3 -21.97 -9.22 14.93
CA GLU A 3 -22.08 -10.67 15.21
C GLU A 3 -21.17 -11.58 14.37
N ASN A 4 -20.51 -11.08 13.30
CA ASN A 4 -19.63 -11.90 12.44
C ASN A 4 -18.27 -11.26 12.11
N PHE A 5 -17.87 -10.17 12.79
CA PHE A 5 -16.62 -9.48 12.47
C PHE A 5 -15.39 -10.41 12.58
N ASP A 6 -15.39 -11.29 13.59
CA ASP A 6 -14.34 -12.30 13.77
C ASP A 6 -14.26 -13.33 12.63
N SER A 7 -15.39 -13.63 11.96
CA SER A 7 -15.38 -14.52 10.79
C SER A 7 -14.67 -13.85 9.61
N TYR A 8 -15.05 -12.60 9.34
CA TYR A 8 -14.44 -11.83 8.26
C TYR A 8 -12.94 -11.56 8.53
N LEU A 9 -12.53 -11.37 9.79
CA LEU A 9 -11.12 -11.29 10.16
C LEU A 9 -10.35 -12.60 9.93
N ARG A 10 -10.99 -13.76 10.11
CA ARG A 10 -10.36 -15.06 9.81
C ARG A 10 -10.25 -15.27 8.30
N GLU A 11 -11.31 -14.96 7.56
CA GLU A 11 -11.34 -15.04 6.10
C GLU A 11 -10.32 -14.09 5.47
N SER A 12 -10.15 -12.88 6.03
CA SER A 12 -9.24 -11.88 5.49
C SER A 12 -7.78 -12.35 5.47
N ARG A 13 -7.40 -13.31 6.32
CA ARG A 13 -6.05 -13.90 6.34
C ARG A 13 -5.69 -14.65 5.06
N GLY A 14 -6.68 -15.16 4.32
CA GLY A 14 -6.46 -15.85 3.05
C GLY A 14 -6.53 -14.91 1.84
N SER A 15 -7.42 -13.91 1.87
CA SER A 15 -7.59 -12.94 0.81
C SER A 15 -8.28 -11.66 1.32
N PRO A 16 -8.09 -10.49 0.67
CA PRO A 16 -8.81 -9.27 1.03
C PRO A 16 -10.34 -9.47 1.06
N VAL A 17 -10.99 -8.96 2.09
CA VAL A 17 -12.47 -8.98 2.20
C VAL A 17 -12.99 -7.58 1.94
N PHE A 18 -13.79 -7.40 0.89
CA PHE A 18 -14.42 -6.12 0.57
C PHE A 18 -15.77 -5.96 1.26
N VAL A 19 -15.99 -4.80 1.87
CA VAL A 19 -17.31 -4.37 2.35
C VAL A 19 -17.99 -3.61 1.22
N VAL A 20 -19.19 -4.05 0.85
CA VAL A 20 -19.96 -3.53 -0.28
C VAL A 20 -21.26 -2.92 0.23
N GLU A 21 -21.55 -1.69 -0.17
CA GLU A 21 -22.81 -0.98 0.06
C GLU A 21 -23.38 -0.57 -1.31
N ASP A 22 -24.67 -0.85 -1.57
CA ASP A 22 -25.33 -0.59 -2.86
C ASP A 22 -24.56 -1.10 -4.10
N GLY A 23 -23.88 -2.25 -3.95
CA GLY A 23 -23.09 -2.85 -5.03
C GLY A 23 -21.73 -2.18 -5.29
N GLN A 24 -21.35 -1.18 -4.49
CA GLN A 24 -20.06 -0.50 -4.57
C GLN A 24 -19.16 -0.88 -3.38
N PRO A 25 -17.87 -1.20 -3.61
CA PRO A 25 -16.91 -1.37 -2.52
C PRO A 25 -16.71 -0.06 -1.76
N VAL A 26 -16.96 -0.09 -0.45
CA VAL A 26 -16.84 1.09 0.44
C VAL A 26 -15.72 0.94 1.47
N ALA A 27 -15.30 -0.29 1.78
CA ALA A 27 -14.15 -0.56 2.63
C ALA A 27 -13.51 -1.90 2.29
N VAL A 28 -12.31 -2.14 2.80
CA VAL A 28 -11.61 -3.43 2.69
C VAL A 28 -11.02 -3.81 4.05
N LEU A 29 -11.16 -5.08 4.43
CA LEU A 29 -10.43 -5.68 5.53
C LEU A 29 -9.20 -6.37 4.96
N LEU A 30 -8.02 -5.85 5.34
CA LEU A 30 -6.74 -6.45 5.04
C LEU A 30 -6.15 -7.01 6.33
N PRO A 31 -5.64 -8.25 6.33
CA PRO A 31 -4.90 -8.76 7.46
C PRO A 31 -3.59 -7.98 7.57
N VAL A 32 -3.24 -7.59 8.78
CA VAL A 32 -1.92 -7.06 9.09
C VAL A 32 -1.19 -8.16 9.86
N SER A 33 -0.24 -8.82 9.20
CA SER A 33 0.47 -9.96 9.78
C SER A 33 1.80 -9.51 10.38
N GLU A 34 2.43 -8.51 9.75
CA GLU A 34 3.73 -7.99 10.13
C GLU A 34 3.70 -6.47 10.27
N LYS A 35 4.68 -5.92 11.00
CA LYS A 35 4.79 -4.46 11.19
C LYS A 35 4.94 -3.73 9.85
N ASP A 36 5.67 -4.32 8.91
CA ASP A 36 5.90 -3.78 7.57
C ASP A 36 4.60 -3.69 6.74
N ASP A 37 3.60 -4.54 7.02
CA ASP A 37 2.28 -4.46 6.36
C ASP A 37 1.55 -3.16 6.72
N MET A 38 1.64 -2.72 7.98
CA MET A 38 1.06 -1.45 8.41
C MET A 38 1.70 -0.27 7.70
N GLU A 39 3.04 -0.27 7.60
CA GLU A 39 3.79 0.79 6.95
C GLU A 39 3.46 0.84 5.45
N ARG A 40 3.43 -0.31 4.77
CA ARG A 40 3.03 -0.41 3.36
C ARG A 40 1.62 0.10 3.11
N ILE A 41 0.64 -0.31 3.91
CA ILE A 41 -0.75 0.17 3.78
C ILE A 41 -0.79 1.69 4.01
N SER A 42 -0.12 2.17 5.04
CA SER A 42 -0.10 3.60 5.36
C SER A 42 0.52 4.44 4.24
N LEU A 43 1.63 3.99 3.67
CA LEU A 43 2.31 4.67 2.56
C LEU A 43 1.51 4.61 1.26
N ALA A 44 0.91 3.46 0.94
CA ALA A 44 0.11 3.28 -0.27
C ALA A 44 -1.09 4.25 -0.34
N TYR A 45 -1.68 4.59 0.81
CA TYR A 45 -2.83 5.49 0.86
C TYR A 45 -2.47 6.95 1.23
N ASN A 46 -1.22 7.25 1.59
CA ASN A 46 -0.79 8.62 1.89
C ASN A 46 -0.67 9.46 0.59
N PRO A 47 -1.48 10.52 0.40
CA PRO A 47 -1.46 11.30 -0.84
C PRO A 47 -0.10 11.96 -1.11
N ARG A 48 0.52 12.53 -0.08
CA ARG A 48 1.81 13.21 -0.20
C ARG A 48 2.95 12.24 -0.55
N PHE A 49 2.90 11.03 0.00
CA PHE A 49 3.88 10.00 -0.35
C PHE A 49 3.72 9.55 -1.80
N ARG A 50 2.48 9.37 -2.27
CA ARG A 50 2.21 9.06 -3.68
C ARG A 50 2.68 10.17 -4.63
N GLU A 51 2.41 11.43 -4.30
CA GLU A 51 2.93 12.58 -5.07
C GLU A 51 4.46 12.56 -5.17
N LEU A 52 5.15 12.26 -4.05
CA LEU A 52 6.61 12.16 -4.03
C LEU A 52 7.16 11.04 -4.93
N ILE A 53 6.49 9.88 -4.94
CA ILE A 53 6.86 8.75 -5.80
C ILE A 53 6.62 9.10 -7.26
N ASP A 54 5.45 9.64 -7.60
CA ASP A 54 5.11 10.07 -8.97
C ASP A 54 6.12 11.10 -9.51
N ASP A 55 6.52 12.08 -8.71
CA ASP A 55 7.51 13.08 -9.09
C ASP A 55 8.91 12.48 -9.24
N SER A 56 9.23 11.44 -8.47
CA SER A 56 10.48 10.70 -8.59
C SER A 56 10.52 9.85 -9.85
N ASP A 57 9.42 9.18 -10.20
CA ASP A 57 9.31 8.38 -11.42
C ASP A 57 9.44 9.28 -12.66
N LYS A 58 8.72 10.42 -12.71
CA LYS A 58 8.85 11.42 -13.78
C LYS A 58 10.27 11.95 -13.92
N ARG A 59 10.97 12.15 -12.80
CA ARG A 59 12.37 12.59 -12.80
C ARG A 59 13.25 11.51 -13.43
N ILE A 60 13.12 10.26 -13.00
CA ILE A 60 13.91 9.12 -13.51
C ILE A 60 13.65 8.91 -15.01
N GLU A 61 12.40 9.00 -15.46
CA GLU A 61 12.06 8.92 -16.90
C GLU A 61 12.77 10.01 -17.72
N LYS A 62 12.89 11.22 -17.17
CA LYS A 62 13.48 12.37 -17.86
C LYS A 62 15.01 12.40 -17.80
N THR A 63 15.59 12.09 -16.64
CA THR A 63 17.04 12.27 -16.38
C THR A 63 17.83 10.97 -16.42
N GLY A 64 17.14 9.83 -16.45
CA GLY A 64 17.72 8.54 -16.08
C GLY A 64 17.82 8.38 -14.56
N GLY A 65 18.09 7.14 -14.15
CA GLY A 65 18.47 6.81 -12.78
C GLY A 65 19.98 6.95 -12.54
N ILE A 66 20.41 6.76 -11.29
CA ILE A 66 21.81 6.60 -10.91
C ILE A 66 22.17 5.11 -10.88
N GLY A 67 23.34 4.75 -11.42
CA GLY A 67 23.84 3.38 -11.34
C GLY A 67 24.12 2.97 -9.88
N HIS A 68 24.02 1.68 -9.57
CA HIS A 68 24.27 1.19 -8.21
C HIS A 68 25.65 1.61 -7.66
N ASN A 69 26.70 1.45 -8.46
CA ASN A 69 28.06 1.83 -8.05
C ASN A 69 28.19 3.35 -7.91
N ASP A 70 27.73 4.10 -8.91
CA ASP A 70 27.75 5.57 -8.91
C ASP A 70 27.02 6.15 -7.69
N PHE A 71 25.93 5.51 -7.25
CA PHE A 71 25.20 5.90 -6.04
C PHE A 71 26.04 5.71 -4.79
N TRP A 72 26.64 4.54 -4.58
CA TRP A 72 27.44 4.26 -3.38
C TRP A 72 28.74 5.06 -3.31
N GLU A 73 29.27 5.51 -4.44
CA GLU A 73 30.40 6.43 -4.47
C GLU A 73 30.01 7.88 -4.11
N SER A 74 28.70 8.21 -4.16
CA SER A 74 28.18 9.57 -3.92
C SER A 74 27.70 9.85 -2.49
N VAL A 75 27.63 8.83 -1.62
CA VAL A 75 27.08 8.90 -0.26
C VAL A 75 28.13 8.73 0.84
#